data_AF-A0A2V8JEN4-F1
#
_entry.id   AF-A0A2V8JEN4-F1
#
_cell.length_a   1.000
_cell.length_b   1.000
_cell.length_c   1.000
_cell.angle_alpha   90.00
_cell.angle_beta   90.00
_cell.angle_gamma   90.00
#
_symmetry.space_group_name_H-M   'P 1'
#
loop_
_entity.id
_entity.type
_entity.pdbx_description
1 polymer ?
#
loop_
_entity_poly.entity_id
_entity_poly.type
_entity_poly.pdbx_seq_one_letter_code
_entity_poly.pdbx_strand_id
1 'polypeptide(L)'
;MNVKKLVWAGMLIVSVSLWPIRAMSQAQTFHLQETTIDAVHNAYKAGQLSAHQLVELYLKRIDAYDKKGPAINSVITTNPKALEEADR
;
A
#
# COMPACT_ATOMS: atom_id res chain seq x y z
N MET A 1 38.38 45.11 28.13
CA MET A 1 39.27 43.98 28.47
C MET A 1 38.51 43.05 29.41
N ASN A 2 38.32 41.80 28.99
CA ASN A 2 37.43 40.78 29.53
C ASN A 2 37.88 40.22 30.90
N VAL A 3 37.03 40.30 31.93
CA VAL A 3 37.09 39.39 33.10
C VAL A 3 35.73 39.31 33.81
N LYS A 4 34.77 38.58 33.22
CA LYS A 4 33.61 38.05 33.93
C LYS A 4 33.27 36.65 33.40
N LYS A 5 34.11 35.68 33.76
CA LYS A 5 33.80 34.25 33.62
C LYS A 5 33.92 33.60 35.00
N LEU A 6 32.88 33.74 35.82
CA LEU A 6 32.57 32.79 36.89
C LEU A 6 31.20 33.16 37.50
N VAL A 7 30.11 32.81 36.80
CA VAL A 7 28.80 32.71 37.46
C VAL A 7 28.12 31.37 37.11
N TRP A 8 28.45 30.35 37.91
CA TRP A 8 27.57 29.34 38.51
C TRP A 8 27.09 28.18 37.64
N ALA A 9 27.61 27.01 38.02
CA ALA A 9 27.02 25.70 37.79
C ALA A 9 25.57 25.68 38.30
N GLY A 10 24.65 25.28 37.44
CA GLY A 10 23.27 25.06 37.81
C GLY A 10 22.37 25.16 36.60
N MET A 11 21.79 24.02 36.20
CA MET A 11 20.59 23.95 35.36
C MET A 11 20.81 24.16 33.85
N LEU A 12 21.23 23.10 33.15
CA LEU A 12 20.84 22.93 31.75
C LEU A 12 20.20 21.56 31.60
N ILE A 13 18.87 21.60 31.78
CA ILE A 13 17.91 20.59 31.40
C ILE A 13 18.28 20.08 30.00
N VAL A 14 18.72 18.83 29.91
CA VAL A 14 18.74 18.09 28.64
C VAL A 14 17.28 17.97 28.24
N SER A 15 16.81 18.93 27.46
CA SER A 15 15.53 18.86 26.76
C SER A 15 15.70 17.78 25.70
N VAL A 16 15.48 16.53 26.09
CA VAL A 16 15.07 15.48 25.15
C VAL A 16 13.77 15.98 24.55
N SER A 17 13.87 16.72 23.45
CA SER A 17 12.72 17.15 22.68
C SER A 17 11.92 15.89 22.36
N LEU A 18 10.69 15.82 22.90
CA LEU A 18 9.68 14.88 22.46
C LEU A 18 9.46 15.10 20.96
N TRP A 19 10.20 14.40 20.12
CA TRP A 19 9.74 14.18 18.77
C TRP A 19 8.63 13.14 18.85
N PRO A 20 7.38 13.49 18.48
CA PRO A 20 6.36 12.48 18.36
C PRO A 20 6.82 11.52 17.27
N ILE A 21 7.01 10.25 17.64
CA ILE A 21 7.17 9.17 16.67
C ILE A 21 5.87 9.20 15.86
N ARG A 22 5.93 9.76 14.64
CA ARG A 22 4.84 9.65 13.70
C ARG A 22 4.71 8.16 13.38
N ALA A 23 3.62 7.54 13.80
CA ALA A 23 3.26 6.23 13.31
C ALA A 23 3.13 6.35 11.79
N MET A 24 4.09 5.79 11.06
CA MET A 24 3.98 5.67 9.61
C MET A 24 2.77 4.76 9.39
N SER A 25 1.72 5.23 8.72
CA SER A 25 0.61 4.34 8.36
C SER A 25 1.14 3.40 7.29
N GLN A 26 1.33 2.15 7.65
CA GLN A 26 1.58 1.01 6.77
C GLN A 26 0.40 1.01 5.81
N ALA A 27 0.62 1.43 4.57
CA ALA A 27 -0.38 1.31 3.53
C ALA A 27 -0.70 -0.19 3.43
N GLN A 28 -1.88 -0.58 3.90
CA GLN A 28 -2.28 -1.98 3.88
C GLN A 28 -2.39 -2.39 2.43
N THR A 29 -1.51 -3.30 2.01
CA THR A 29 -1.52 -3.84 0.65
C THR A 29 -2.82 -4.59 0.43
N PHE A 30 -3.51 -4.31 -0.67
CA PHE A 30 -4.73 -5.05 -1.01
C PHE A 30 -4.39 -6.51 -1.35
N HIS A 31 -5.05 -7.45 -0.65
CA HIS A 31 -4.89 -8.88 -0.88
C HIS A 31 -6.07 -9.40 -1.71
N LEU A 32 -5.78 -9.98 -2.88
CA LEU A 32 -6.82 -10.45 -3.80
C LEU A 32 -7.49 -11.75 -3.37
N GLN A 33 -6.71 -12.69 -2.82
CA GLN A 33 -7.20 -14.03 -2.50
C GLN A 33 -8.13 -13.99 -1.29
N GLU A 34 -9.25 -14.71 -1.37
CA GLU A 34 -10.27 -14.80 -0.32
C GLU A 34 -10.84 -13.44 0.14
N THR A 35 -10.74 -12.40 -0.69
CA THR A 35 -11.35 -11.09 -0.42
C THR A 35 -12.83 -11.09 -0.78
N THR A 36 -13.64 -10.31 -0.07
CA THR A 36 -15.06 -10.16 -0.37
C THR A 36 -15.31 -9.00 -1.31
N ILE A 37 -16.44 -9.02 -2.04
CA ILE A 37 -16.86 -7.91 -2.89
C ILE A 37 -16.96 -6.61 -2.08
N ASP A 38 -17.47 -6.66 -0.85
CA ASP A 38 -17.51 -5.50 0.05
C ASP A 38 -16.12 -4.95 0.36
N ALA A 39 -15.14 -5.83 0.60
CA ALA A 39 -13.76 -5.41 0.83
C ALA A 39 -13.13 -4.77 -0.42
N VAL A 40 -13.42 -5.29 -1.63
CA VAL A 40 -13.02 -4.66 -2.90
C VAL A 40 -13.61 -3.26 -3.02
N HIS A 41 -14.92 -3.09 -2.79
CA HIS A 41 -15.55 -1.78 -2.85
C HIS A 41 -15.01 -0.81 -1.80
N ASN A 42 -14.71 -1.29 -0.60
CA ASN A 42 -14.07 -0.47 0.42
C ASN A 42 -12.65 -0.05 0.00
N ALA A 43 -11.88 -0.93 -0.64
CA ALA A 43 -10.56 -0.61 -1.18
C ALA A 43 -10.64 0.42 -2.32
N TYR A 44 -11.67 0.34 -3.19
CA TYR A 44 -11.95 1.37 -4.18
C TYR A 44 -12.22 2.73 -3.53
N LYS A 45 -13.12 2.78 -2.55
CA LYS A 45 -13.46 4.02 -1.84
C LYS A 45 -12.26 4.61 -1.08
N ALA A 46 -11.38 3.75 -0.58
CA ALA A 46 -10.16 4.14 0.10
C ALA A 46 -9.02 4.55 -0.85
N GLY A 47 -9.19 4.44 -2.17
CA GLY A 47 -8.14 4.71 -3.16
C GLY A 47 -6.97 3.72 -3.13
N GLN A 48 -7.16 2.57 -2.49
CA GLN A 48 -6.14 1.51 -2.35
C GLN A 48 -6.11 0.57 -3.54
N LEU A 49 -7.19 0.56 -4.33
CA LEU A 49 -7.38 -0.29 -5.49
C LEU A 49 -8.16 0.49 -6.55
N SER A 50 -7.89 0.20 -7.83
CA SER A 50 -8.68 0.64 -8.98
C SER A 50 -9.22 -0.57 -9.74
N ALA A 51 -10.25 -0.35 -10.56
CA ALA A 51 -10.78 -1.40 -11.43
C ALA A 51 -9.69 -1.96 -12.37
N HIS A 52 -8.88 -1.08 -12.96
CA HIS A 52 -7.72 -1.47 -13.77
C HIS A 52 -6.80 -2.43 -13.01
N GLN A 53 -6.38 -2.06 -11.80
CA GLN A 53 -5.49 -2.90 -10.98
C GLN A 53 -6.13 -4.25 -10.64
N LEU A 54 -7.42 -4.27 -10.29
CA LEU A 54 -8.11 -5.52 -10.00
C LEU A 54 -8.13 -6.47 -11.21
N VAL A 55 -8.48 -5.93 -12.39
CA VAL A 55 -8.51 -6.71 -13.64
C VAL A 55 -7.11 -7.20 -13.99
N GLU A 56 -6.09 -6.36 -13.87
CA GLU A 56 -4.70 -6.74 -14.12
C GLU A 56 -4.23 -7.88 -13.20
N LEU A 57 -4.59 -7.83 -11.91
CA LEU A 57 -4.27 -8.90 -10.96
C LEU A 57 -4.91 -10.24 -11.38
N TYR A 58 -6.17 -10.23 -11.83
CA TYR A 58 -6.83 -11.45 -12.31
C TYR A 58 -6.24 -11.95 -13.62
N LEU A 59 -5.93 -11.08 -14.59
CA LEU A 59 -5.28 -11.48 -15.84
C LEU A 59 -3.91 -12.12 -15.56
N LYS A 60 -3.12 -11.57 -14.63
CA LYS A 60 -1.86 -12.16 -14.17
C LYS A 60 -2.07 -13.55 -13.54
N ARG A 61 -3.12 -13.73 -12.72
CA ARG A 61 -3.44 -15.05 -12.14
C ARG A 61 -3.88 -16.07 -13.18
N ILE A 62 -4.67 -15.65 -14.18
CA ILE A 62 -5.07 -16.51 -15.29
C ILE A 62 -3.82 -16.95 -16.07
N ASP A 63 -2.93 -16.03 -16.44
CA ASP A 63 -1.68 -16.38 -17.13
C ASP A 63 -0.81 -17.34 -16.30
N ALA A 64 -0.63 -17.04 -15.01
CA ALA A 64 0.23 -17.82 -14.11
C ALA A 64 -0.32 -19.22 -13.82
N TYR A 65 -1.63 -19.38 -13.62
CA TYR A 65 -2.20 -20.65 -13.13
C TYR A 65 -3.01 -21.41 -14.17
N ASP A 66 -3.79 -20.70 -14.99
CA ASP A 66 -4.64 -21.33 -16.01
C ASP A 66 -3.83 -21.73 -17.24
N LYS A 67 -2.86 -20.89 -17.64
CA LYS A 67 -2.09 -21.06 -18.89
C LYS A 67 -0.70 -21.65 -18.71
N LYS A 68 0.14 -21.07 -17.85
CA LYS A 68 1.57 -21.44 -17.73
C LYS A 68 1.86 -22.41 -16.59
N GLY A 69 1.10 -22.36 -15.51
CA GLY A 69 1.34 -23.14 -14.30
C GLY A 69 0.69 -24.52 -14.36
N PRO A 70 -0.15 -24.91 -13.37
CA PRO A 70 -0.78 -26.23 -13.32
C PRO A 70 -1.78 -26.50 -14.46
N ALA A 71 -1.91 -25.60 -15.44
CA ALA A 71 -2.77 -25.74 -16.61
C ALA A 71 -4.21 -26.11 -16.22
N ILE A 72 -4.83 -25.29 -15.35
CA ILE A 72 -6.20 -25.51 -14.88
C ILE A 72 -7.18 -25.56 -16.06
N ASN A 73 -6.89 -24.82 -17.15
CA ASN A 73 -7.69 -24.80 -18.37
C ASN A 73 -9.17 -24.44 -18.13
N SER A 74 -9.45 -23.58 -17.16
CA SER A 74 -10.79 -23.08 -16.82
C SER A 74 -11.25 -21.91 -17.70
N VAL A 75 -10.32 -21.13 -18.27
CA VAL A 75 -10.64 -19.95 -19.08
C VAL A 75 -10.32 -20.23 -20.54
N ILE A 76 -11.32 -20.24 -21.43
CA ILE A 76 -11.08 -20.49 -22.87
C ILE A 76 -10.37 -19.29 -23.51
N THR A 77 -10.95 -18.10 -23.35
CA THR A 77 -10.45 -16.84 -23.94
C THR A 77 -10.70 -15.68 -22.98
N THR A 78 -9.78 -14.72 -22.92
CA THR A 78 -9.95 -13.44 -22.21
C THR A 78 -10.38 -12.33 -23.17
N ASN A 79 -11.09 -11.31 -22.67
CA ASN A 79 -11.44 -10.13 -23.46
C ASN A 79 -10.16 -9.30 -23.73
N PRO A 80 -9.75 -9.09 -24.99
CA PRO A 80 -8.55 -8.28 -25.30
C PRO A 80 -8.69 -6.81 -24.89
N LYS A 81 -9.91 -6.33 -24.67
CA LYS A 81 -10.23 -4.96 -24.23
C LYS A 81 -10.49 -4.84 -22.73
N ALA A 82 -10.23 -5.88 -21.93
CA ALA A 82 -10.60 -5.90 -20.51
C ALA A 82 -9.97 -4.74 -19.71
N LEU A 83 -8.73 -4.37 -20.00
CA LEU A 83 -8.08 -3.23 -19.34
C LEU A 83 -8.67 -1.90 -19.82
N GLU A 84 -8.91 -1.73 -21.13
CA GLU A 84 -9.57 -0.53 -21.66
C GLU A 84 -10.97 -0.33 -21.06
N GLU A 85 -11.71 -1.41 -20.83
CA GLU A 85 -13.03 -1.36 -20.20
C GLU A 85 -12.95 -1.00 -18.72
N ALA A 86 -11.89 -1.45 -18.03
CA ALA A 86 -11.65 -1.13 -16.62
C ALA A 86 -11.24 0.34 -16.38
N ASP A 87 -10.80 1.04 -17.43
CA ASP A 87 -10.38 2.44 -17.41
C ASP A 87 -11.52 3.44 -17.73
N ARG A 88 -12.71 2.96 -18.09
CA ARG A 88 -13.87 3.80 -18.44
C ARG A 88 -14.65 4.27 -17.22
#